data_AF-A0A519I424-F1
#
_entry.id   AF-A0A519I424-F1
#
_cell.length_a   1.000
_cell.length_b   1.000
_cell.length_c   1.000
_cell.angle_alpha   90.00
_cell.angle_beta   90.00
_cell.angle_gamma   90.00
#
_symmetry.space_group_name_H-M   'P 1'
#
loop_
_entity.id
_entity.type
_entity.pdbx_description
1 polymer ?
#
loop_
_entity_poly.entity_id
_entity_poly.type
_entity_poly.pdbx_seq_one_letter_code
_entity_poly.pdbx_strand_id
1 'polypeptide(L)'
;MSFAALILTAAVLAGVIPPAVAAPNPAHCEWRSPAADPFTGDVPAAVDDYTDIPAATRTRLKARMTRFAYDDIVTIRRDSIEGKFRYEPALLDMHFGKRRLCGEVTRKTWLADHEERGLAYCEDGHCVVVPLVPPIREATCGPAIGSSFSGELRNRPDRRARAGRAS
;
A
#
# COMPACT_ATOMS: atom_id res chain seq x y z
N MET A 1 23.96 -65.80 31.04
CA MET A 1 24.45 -64.41 30.94
C MET A 1 24.35 -64.00 29.47
N SER A 2 23.46 -63.08 29.09
CA SER A 2 23.68 -62.21 27.94
C SER A 2 22.59 -61.13 27.89
N PHE A 3 23.00 -59.88 28.12
CA PHE A 3 22.20 -58.68 27.97
C PHE A 3 22.36 -58.19 26.52
N ALA A 4 21.26 -57.91 25.82
CA ALA A 4 21.30 -57.17 24.57
C ALA A 4 20.33 -55.99 24.67
N ALA A 5 20.85 -54.84 25.09
CA ALA A 5 20.17 -53.56 25.05
C ALA A 5 20.28 -52.99 23.63
N LEU A 6 19.15 -52.87 22.93
CA LEU A 6 19.05 -52.13 21.67
C LEU A 6 18.70 -50.68 21.99
N ILE A 7 19.68 -49.80 21.85
CA ILE A 7 19.49 -48.35 21.75
C ILE A 7 19.64 -47.99 20.28
N LEU A 8 18.62 -47.40 19.65
CA LEU A 8 18.77 -46.70 18.37
C LEU A 8 17.82 -45.48 18.31
N THR A 9 18.38 -44.37 18.79
CA THR A 9 18.37 -43.01 18.22
C THR A 9 17.19 -42.59 17.34
N ALA A 10 16.37 -41.68 17.87
CA ALA A 10 15.47 -40.83 17.08
C ALA A 10 16.29 -39.73 16.36
N ALA A 11 16.29 -39.75 15.03
CA ALA A 11 16.86 -38.68 14.21
C ALA A 11 15.84 -37.54 14.08
N VAL A 12 16.13 -36.39 14.70
CA VAL A 12 15.33 -35.17 14.55
C VAL A 12 15.88 -34.41 13.33
N LEU A 13 15.13 -34.43 12.23
CA LEU A 13 15.40 -33.61 11.04
C LEU A 13 14.94 -32.17 11.32
N ALA A 14 15.88 -31.30 11.72
CA ALA A 14 15.66 -29.86 11.75
C ALA A 14 15.70 -29.31 10.32
N GLY A 15 14.52 -29.06 9.74
CA GLY A 15 14.40 -28.39 8.45
C GLY A 15 14.85 -26.94 8.54
N VAL A 16 15.91 -26.57 7.83
CA VAL A 16 16.33 -25.18 7.66
C VAL A 16 15.39 -24.54 6.63
N ILE A 17 14.51 -23.64 7.08
CA ILE A 17 13.70 -22.81 6.18
C ILE A 17 14.57 -21.63 5.74
N PRO A 18 14.98 -21.53 4.47
CA PRO A 18 15.69 -20.35 4.00
C PRO A 18 14.78 -19.11 4.09
N PRO A 19 15.33 -17.92 4.42
CA PRO A 19 14.54 -16.70 4.41
C PRO A 19 14.01 -16.43 3.00
N ALA A 20 12.74 -16.09 2.89
CA ALA A 20 12.15 -15.65 1.63
C ALA A 20 12.83 -14.35 1.19
N VAL A 21 13.66 -14.41 0.16
CA VAL A 21 14.24 -13.23 -0.48
C VAL A 21 13.18 -12.67 -1.41
N ALA A 22 12.66 -11.48 -1.11
CA ALA A 22 11.74 -10.80 -2.01
C ALA A 22 12.41 -10.63 -3.39
N ALA A 23 11.78 -11.17 -4.44
CA ALA A 23 12.27 -11.00 -5.80
C ALA A 23 12.37 -9.49 -6.11
N PRO A 24 13.41 -9.02 -6.83
CA PRO A 24 13.48 -7.63 -7.24
C PRO A 24 12.22 -7.31 -8.05
N ASN A 25 11.47 -6.31 -7.58
CA ASN A 25 10.32 -5.79 -8.32
C ASN A 25 10.83 -5.39 -9.71
N PRO A 26 10.25 -5.90 -10.81
CA PRO A 26 10.75 -5.57 -12.13
C PRO A 26 10.72 -4.05 -12.31
N ALA A 27 11.71 -3.49 -13.00
CA ALA A 27 11.93 -2.04 -13.11
C ALA A 27 10.69 -1.23 -13.56
N HIS A 28 9.68 -1.87 -14.13
CA HIS A 28 8.41 -1.24 -14.47
C HIS A 28 7.52 -0.92 -13.26
N CYS A 29 7.60 -1.63 -12.14
CA CYS A 29 6.82 -1.34 -10.93
C CYS A 29 7.55 -0.43 -9.93
N GLU A 30 8.58 0.27 -10.38
CA GLU A 30 9.18 1.36 -9.63
C GLU A 30 8.53 2.69 -10.00
N TRP A 31 8.05 3.43 -9.01
CA TRP A 31 7.44 4.74 -9.22
C TRP A 31 8.48 5.86 -9.30
N ARG A 32 9.56 5.65 -10.05
CA ARG A 32 10.76 6.51 -10.05
C ARG A 32 10.49 7.97 -10.41
N SER A 33 9.65 8.21 -11.42
CA SER A 33 9.31 9.53 -11.93
C SER A 33 7.79 9.65 -12.00
N PRO A 34 7.13 10.23 -10.98
CA PRO A 34 5.69 10.10 -10.83
C PRO A 34 4.85 10.58 -12.01
N ALA A 35 5.26 11.66 -12.65
CA ALA A 35 4.59 12.20 -13.83
C ALA A 35 4.97 11.49 -15.16
N ALA A 36 5.87 10.51 -15.16
CA ALA A 36 6.34 9.88 -16.40
C ALA A 36 5.34 8.88 -17.01
N ASP A 37 4.52 8.23 -16.19
CA ASP A 37 3.49 7.28 -16.63
C ASP A 37 2.25 7.33 -15.72
N PRO A 38 1.57 8.50 -15.62
CA PRO A 38 0.40 8.63 -14.76
C PRO A 38 -0.71 7.72 -15.26
N PHE A 39 -1.50 7.14 -14.35
CA PHE A 39 -2.74 6.49 -14.74
C PHE A 39 -3.58 7.49 -15.55
N THR A 40 -4.20 7.11 -16.66
CA THR A 40 -5.01 8.05 -17.48
C THR A 40 -6.48 7.67 -17.59
N GLY A 41 -6.92 6.68 -16.81
CA GLY A 41 -8.30 6.18 -16.84
C GLY A 41 -9.23 6.89 -15.84
N ASP A 42 -10.43 6.33 -15.70
CA ASP A 42 -11.40 6.78 -14.70
C ASP A 42 -11.02 6.24 -13.31
N VAL A 43 -10.67 7.14 -12.39
CA VAL A 43 -10.18 6.78 -11.04
C VAL A 43 -11.25 6.02 -10.24
N PRO A 44 -12.54 6.43 -10.20
CA PRO A 44 -13.57 5.60 -9.59
C PRO A 44 -13.69 4.21 -10.22
N ALA A 45 -13.68 4.08 -11.54
CA ALA A 45 -13.78 2.76 -12.20
C ALA A 45 -12.60 1.85 -11.84
N ALA A 46 -11.40 2.39 -11.69
CA ALA A 46 -10.21 1.62 -11.31
C ALA A 46 -10.33 0.91 -9.95
N VAL A 47 -11.24 1.36 -9.09
CA VAL A 47 -11.53 0.68 -7.80
C VAL A 47 -12.03 -0.74 -8.02
N ASP A 48 -12.68 -1.04 -9.15
CA ASP A 48 -13.21 -2.38 -9.43
C ASP A 48 -12.13 -3.45 -9.60
N ASP A 49 -10.87 -3.05 -9.81
CA ASP A 49 -9.72 -3.96 -9.93
C ASP A 49 -9.26 -4.50 -8.55
N TYR A 50 -9.67 -3.90 -7.43
CA TYR A 50 -9.34 -4.37 -6.09
C TYR A 50 -10.24 -5.52 -5.64
N THR A 51 -9.78 -6.74 -5.88
CA THR A 51 -10.56 -7.94 -5.54
C THR A 51 -10.59 -8.27 -4.05
N ASP A 52 -9.66 -7.72 -3.27
CA ASP A 52 -9.56 -7.83 -1.81
C ASP A 52 -10.57 -6.93 -1.06
N ILE A 53 -11.04 -5.84 -1.69
CA ILE A 53 -12.05 -4.94 -1.13
C ILE A 53 -13.45 -5.48 -1.43
N PRO A 54 -14.36 -5.63 -0.44
CA PRO A 54 -15.72 -6.09 -0.70
C PRO A 54 -16.48 -5.21 -1.71
N ALA A 55 -17.30 -5.81 -2.57
CA ALA A 55 -18.01 -5.09 -3.64
C ALA A 55 -18.88 -3.91 -3.13
N ALA A 56 -19.54 -4.09 -1.98
CA ALA A 56 -20.34 -3.02 -1.37
C ALA A 56 -19.46 -1.84 -0.89
N THR A 57 -18.26 -2.13 -0.38
CA THR A 57 -17.26 -1.14 0.03
C THR A 57 -16.70 -0.41 -1.19
N ARG A 58 -16.37 -1.12 -2.27
CA ARG A 58 -15.96 -0.51 -3.55
C ARG A 58 -17.01 0.46 -4.08
N THR A 59 -18.29 0.08 -4.10
CA THR A 59 -19.38 0.96 -4.54
C THR A 59 -19.42 2.26 -3.74
N ARG A 60 -19.22 2.20 -2.42
CA ARG A 60 -19.18 3.39 -1.56
C ARG A 60 -17.94 4.24 -1.80
N LEU A 61 -16.75 3.63 -1.92
CA LEU A 61 -15.52 4.34 -2.29
C LEU A 61 -15.68 5.10 -3.61
N LYS A 62 -16.23 4.46 -4.64
CA LYS A 62 -16.50 5.09 -5.95
C LYS A 62 -17.41 6.30 -5.82
N ALA A 63 -18.52 6.17 -5.08
CA ALA A 63 -19.44 7.28 -4.84
C ALA A 63 -18.78 8.45 -4.08
N ARG A 64 -17.81 8.17 -3.19
CA ARG A 64 -17.02 9.20 -2.50
C ARG A 64 -16.03 9.89 -3.44
N MET A 65 -15.34 9.13 -4.29
CA MET A 65 -14.38 9.67 -5.26
C MET A 65 -15.06 10.58 -6.27
N THR A 66 -16.23 10.21 -6.79
CA THR A 66 -17.01 11.05 -7.71
C THR A 66 -17.37 12.43 -7.13
N ARG A 67 -17.54 12.53 -5.81
CA ARG A 67 -17.86 13.79 -5.12
C ARG A 67 -16.65 14.42 -4.41
N PHE A 68 -15.44 13.90 -4.64
CA PHE A 68 -14.21 14.34 -3.98
C PHE A 68 -14.28 14.34 -2.43
N ALA A 69 -15.03 13.40 -1.83
CA ALA A 69 -15.14 13.25 -0.38
C ALA A 69 -14.00 12.39 0.20
N TYR A 70 -12.78 12.92 0.12
CA TYR A 70 -11.58 12.32 0.72
C TYR A 70 -11.54 12.54 2.24
N ASP A 71 -10.88 11.63 2.95
CA ASP A 71 -10.77 11.64 4.40
C ASP A 71 -9.48 12.31 4.89
N ASP A 72 -8.46 12.38 4.01
CA ASP A 72 -7.12 12.89 4.31
C ASP A 72 -6.37 13.34 3.05
N ILE A 73 -5.38 14.21 3.23
CA ILE A 73 -4.36 14.52 2.20
C ILE A 73 -3.01 14.05 2.70
N VAL A 74 -2.57 12.92 2.19
CA VAL A 74 -1.33 12.27 2.63
C VAL A 74 -0.10 12.87 1.95
N THR A 75 1.04 12.75 2.62
CA THR A 75 2.38 12.93 2.06
C THR A 75 3.01 11.56 1.88
N ILE A 76 3.39 11.25 0.65
CA ILE A 76 4.04 10.02 0.23
C ILE A 76 5.54 10.32 0.12
N ARG A 77 6.35 9.68 0.95
CA ARG A 77 7.83 9.81 0.94
C ARG A 77 8.47 8.58 0.31
N ARG A 78 9.80 8.49 0.30
CA ARG A 78 10.51 7.26 -0.11
C ARG A 78 10.07 6.02 0.69
N ASP A 79 10.05 6.13 2.01
CA ASP A 79 9.92 5.00 2.93
C ASP A 79 8.70 5.11 3.87
N SER A 80 7.84 6.12 3.69
CA SER A 80 6.66 6.33 4.53
C SER A 80 5.48 6.91 3.75
N ILE A 81 4.30 6.81 4.36
CA ILE A 81 3.10 7.55 3.99
C ILE A 81 2.59 8.19 5.29
N GLU A 82 2.43 9.51 5.26
CA GLU A 82 2.14 10.32 6.42
C GLU A 82 0.84 11.08 6.22
N GLY A 83 0.03 11.18 7.28
CA GLY A 83 -1.26 11.87 7.25
C GLY A 83 -1.95 11.83 8.61
N LYS A 84 -3.25 12.09 8.60
CA LYS A 84 -4.13 12.02 9.76
C LYS A 84 -4.22 10.62 10.36
N PHE A 85 -4.17 9.59 9.52
CA PHE A 85 -4.25 8.18 9.95
C PHE A 85 -2.88 7.50 9.90
N ARG A 86 -2.82 6.26 10.38
CA ARG A 86 -1.66 5.39 10.19
C ARG A 86 -1.80 4.65 8.87
N TYR A 87 -0.81 4.80 8.01
CA TYR A 87 -0.69 4.08 6.76
C TYR A 87 0.50 3.14 6.82
N GLU A 88 0.36 1.96 6.23
CA GLU A 88 1.51 1.11 5.97
C GLU A 88 2.38 1.76 4.88
N PRO A 89 3.71 1.61 4.94
CA PRO A 89 4.59 2.15 3.91
C PRO A 89 4.44 1.47 2.55
N ALA A 90 3.89 0.27 2.46
CA ALA A 90 3.76 -0.44 1.19
C ALA A 90 2.74 0.25 0.27
N LEU A 91 3.07 0.33 -1.02
CA LEU A 91 2.14 0.75 -2.09
C LEU A 91 1.73 -0.49 -2.85
N LEU A 92 0.44 -0.84 -2.82
CA LEU A 92 -0.08 -2.08 -3.40
C LEU A 92 -1.05 -1.81 -4.56
N ASP A 93 -1.03 -2.69 -5.56
CA ASP A 93 -1.98 -2.69 -6.67
C ASP A 93 -2.13 -1.31 -7.35
N MET A 94 -1.00 -0.67 -7.63
CA MET A 94 -0.96 0.69 -8.15
C MET A 94 -1.14 0.74 -9.68
N HIS A 95 -2.08 1.56 -10.14
CA HIS A 95 -2.31 1.78 -11.58
C HIS A 95 -1.31 2.75 -12.23
N PHE A 96 -0.80 2.37 -13.40
CA PHE A 96 0.06 3.17 -14.26
C PHE A 96 -0.48 3.21 -15.69
N GLY A 97 -0.27 4.35 -16.36
CA GLY A 97 -0.62 4.53 -17.77
C GLY A 97 -2.07 4.13 -18.08
N LYS A 98 -2.26 3.35 -19.15
CA LYS A 98 -3.60 2.98 -19.61
C LYS A 98 -4.20 1.74 -18.95
N ARG A 99 -3.40 0.73 -18.60
CA ARG A 99 -3.90 -0.60 -18.15
C ARG A 99 -2.91 -1.37 -17.27
N ARG A 100 -1.87 -0.73 -16.74
CA ARG A 100 -0.82 -1.44 -16.01
C ARG A 100 -1.10 -1.38 -14.53
N LEU A 101 -1.11 -2.55 -13.89
CA LEU A 101 -1.30 -2.71 -12.45
C LEU A 101 -0.05 -3.33 -11.86
N CYS A 102 0.48 -2.75 -10.79
CA CYS A 102 1.64 -3.26 -10.07
C CYS A 102 1.24 -3.68 -8.67
N GLY A 103 1.31 -4.98 -8.39
CA GLY A 103 0.88 -5.54 -7.10
C GLY A 103 1.65 -4.97 -5.90
N GLU A 104 2.94 -4.68 -6.06
CA GLU A 104 3.71 -3.86 -5.13
C GLU A 104 4.51 -2.81 -5.93
N VAL A 105 4.59 -1.60 -5.41
CA VAL A 105 5.37 -0.50 -5.99
C VAL A 105 6.49 -0.06 -5.06
N THR A 106 7.68 0.10 -5.62
CA THR A 106 8.84 0.63 -4.89
C THR A 106 9.08 2.10 -5.22
N ARG A 107 9.61 2.83 -4.23
CA ARG A 107 10.07 4.23 -4.36
C ARG A 107 11.56 4.37 -4.05
N LYS A 108 12.33 3.27 -4.07
CA LYS A 108 13.69 3.19 -3.52
C LYS A 108 14.67 4.18 -4.18
N THR A 109 14.46 4.54 -5.45
CA THR A 109 15.30 5.54 -6.14
C THR A 109 14.92 6.98 -5.91
N TRP A 110 13.81 7.30 -5.23
CA TRP A 110 13.46 8.68 -4.88
C TRP A 110 14.55 9.30 -4.03
N LEU A 111 14.71 10.63 -4.04
CA LEU A 111 15.54 11.30 -3.03
C LEU A 111 14.87 11.24 -1.64
N ALA A 112 15.63 11.47 -0.57
CA ALA A 112 15.11 11.35 0.80
C ALA A 112 14.10 12.45 1.16
N ASP A 113 14.24 13.60 0.50
CA ASP A 113 13.36 14.76 0.55
C ASP A 113 12.31 14.78 -0.58
N HIS A 114 12.28 13.76 -1.45
CA HIS A 114 11.21 13.63 -2.44
C HIS A 114 9.90 13.37 -1.73
N GLU A 115 8.90 14.20 -2.05
CA GLU A 115 7.53 14.07 -1.56
C GLU A 115 6.54 14.14 -2.70
N GLU A 116 5.53 13.29 -2.64
CA GLU A 116 4.32 13.39 -3.45
C GLU A 116 3.10 13.57 -2.53
N ARG A 117 2.03 14.19 -3.03
CA ARG A 117 0.77 14.33 -2.29
C ARG A 117 -0.28 13.38 -2.84
N GLY A 118 -1.20 12.93 -2.00
CA GLY A 118 -2.32 12.10 -2.43
C GLY A 118 -3.59 12.33 -1.62
N LEU A 119 -4.73 12.00 -2.20
CA LEU A 119 -6.03 12.01 -1.54
C LEU A 119 -6.34 10.60 -1.03
N ALA A 120 -6.58 10.43 0.27
CA ALA A 120 -7.00 9.15 0.82
C ALA A 120 -8.53 9.08 0.96
N TYR A 121 -9.12 7.99 0.50
CA TYR A 121 -10.54 7.66 0.64
C TYR A 121 -10.64 6.38 1.44
N CYS A 122 -11.33 6.40 2.57
CA CYS A 122 -11.43 5.23 3.45
C CYS A 122 -12.89 4.84 3.67
N GLU A 123 -13.16 3.54 3.60
CA GLU A 123 -14.48 2.95 3.79
C GLU A 123 -14.34 1.55 4.37
N ASP A 124 -15.10 1.24 5.43
CA ASP A 124 -15.08 -0.05 6.13
C ASP A 124 -13.68 -0.57 6.55
N GLY A 125 -12.72 0.33 6.78
CA GLY A 125 -11.33 -0.05 7.13
C GLY A 125 -10.39 -0.27 5.94
N HIS A 126 -10.90 -0.21 4.71
CA HIS A 126 -10.11 -0.19 3.48
C HIS A 126 -9.85 1.25 3.06
N CYS A 127 -8.60 1.61 2.79
CA CYS A 127 -8.25 2.91 2.24
C CYS A 127 -7.69 2.80 0.84
N VAL A 128 -8.11 3.71 -0.02
CA VAL A 128 -7.58 3.91 -1.36
C VAL A 128 -6.97 5.29 -1.45
N VAL A 129 -5.71 5.39 -1.84
CA VAL A 129 -5.03 6.67 -2.03
C VAL A 129 -4.85 6.98 -3.51
N VAL A 130 -5.11 8.22 -3.90
CA VAL A 130 -5.01 8.75 -5.26
C VAL A 130 -3.96 9.87 -5.28
N PRO A 131 -2.72 9.63 -5.73
CA PRO A 131 -1.68 10.63 -5.90
C PRO A 131 -2.12 11.78 -6.80
N LEU A 132 -1.75 12.98 -6.42
CA LEU A 132 -2.07 14.25 -7.09
C LEU A 132 -1.03 14.61 -8.16
N VAL A 133 -0.42 13.62 -8.80
CA VAL A 133 0.68 13.83 -9.76
C VAL A 133 0.26 14.82 -10.85
N PRO A 134 0.91 15.99 -10.94
CA PRO A 134 0.59 16.93 -12.00
C PRO A 134 1.04 16.33 -13.34
N PRO A 135 0.22 16.42 -14.41
CA PRO A 135 0.69 16.03 -15.74
C PRO A 135 1.86 16.92 -16.16
N ILE A 136 2.87 16.34 -16.82
CA ILE A 136 4.03 17.03 -17.43
C ILE A 136 3.68 17.99 -18.58
N ARG A 137 2.40 18.32 -18.76
CA ARG A 137 1.94 19.33 -19.71
C ARG A 137 1.03 20.30 -18.97
N GLU A 138 1.64 21.44 -18.63
CA GLU A 138 0.98 22.72 -18.38
C GLU A 138 -0.09 22.74 -17.27
N ALA A 139 0.18 23.57 -16.26
CA ALA A 139 -0.59 23.75 -15.04
C ALA A 139 -2.08 24.07 -15.30
N THR A 140 -2.88 23.03 -15.47
CA THR A 140 -4.34 23.12 -15.48
C THR A 140 -4.84 22.51 -14.18
N CYS A 141 -5.47 23.32 -13.33
CA CYS A 141 -6.25 22.84 -12.19
C CYS A 141 -7.48 22.06 -12.70
N GLY A 142 -7.31 20.76 -12.94
CA GLY A 142 -8.35 19.78 -13.19
C GLY A 142 -8.01 18.48 -12.44
N PRO A 143 -8.96 17.54 -12.25
CA PRO A 143 -8.72 16.35 -11.44
C PRO A 143 -7.56 15.53 -12.04
N ALA A 144 -6.42 15.62 -11.37
CA ALA A 144 -5.21 14.92 -11.76
C ALA A 144 -5.42 13.43 -11.55
N ILE A 145 -5.12 12.71 -12.62
CA ILE A 145 -5.39 11.30 -12.79
C ILE A 145 -4.42 10.54 -11.89
N GLY A 146 -4.93 9.93 -10.83
CA GLY A 146 -4.10 9.36 -9.77
C GLY A 146 -4.07 7.84 -9.80
N SER A 147 -2.93 7.31 -9.38
CA SER A 147 -2.72 5.89 -9.17
C SER A 147 -3.36 5.43 -7.87
N SER A 148 -4.36 4.59 -7.97
CA SER A 148 -5.10 4.11 -6.80
C SER A 148 -4.23 3.06 -6.06
N PHE A 149 -4.24 2.95 -4.71
CA PHE A 149 -3.63 1.80 -3.98
C PHE A 149 -4.39 1.44 -2.70
N SER A 150 -4.52 0.14 -2.39
CA SER A 150 -5.19 -0.38 -1.18
C SER A 150 -4.23 -0.44 0.02
N GLY A 151 -4.59 0.18 1.14
CA GLY A 151 -3.86 0.11 2.40
C GLY A 151 -4.81 -0.22 3.55
N GLU A 152 -4.43 -1.17 4.41
CA GLU A 152 -5.22 -1.54 5.58
C GLU A 152 -4.94 -0.61 6.77
N LEU A 153 -5.99 0.01 7.32
CA LEU A 153 -5.90 0.81 8.54
C LEU A 153 -5.72 -0.09 9.76
N ARG A 154 -4.48 -0.35 10.18
CA ARG A 154 -4.22 -0.87 11.53
C ARG A 154 -4.42 0.26 12.55
N ASN A 155 -5.63 0.35 13.08
CA ASN A 155 -6.01 1.24 14.18
C ASN A 155 -5.01 1.11 15.36
N ARG A 156 -4.35 2.20 15.77
CA ARG A 156 -3.54 2.19 16.99
C ARG A 156 -4.45 2.64 18.14
N PRO A 157 -4.57 1.86 19.24
CA PRO A 157 -5.18 2.40 20.45
C PRO A 157 -4.37 3.61 20.92
N ASP A 158 -5.09 4.65 21.30
CA ASP A 158 -4.56 5.92 21.79
C ASP A 158 -3.45 5.70 22.85
N ARG A 159 -2.25 6.22 22.60
CA ARG A 159 -1.14 6.18 23.57
C ARG A 159 -1.40 7.06 24.80
N ARG A 160 -2.52 7.79 24.89
CA ARG A 160 -2.92 8.50 26.12
C ARG A 160 -3.58 7.59 27.16
N ALA A 161 -3.99 6.37 26.82
CA ALA A 161 -4.65 5.46 27.76
C ALA A 161 -3.68 4.65 28.66
N ARG A 162 -2.35 4.69 28.44
CA ARG A 162 -1.36 3.88 29.18
C ARG A 162 -0.48 4.65 30.18
N ALA A 163 -0.82 5.91 30.46
CA ALA A 163 -0.12 6.74 31.45
C ALA A 163 -0.93 6.92 32.76
N GLY A 164 -1.81 5.97 33.09
CA GLY A 164 -2.71 6.10 34.24
C GLY A 164 -3.16 4.76 34.82
N ARG A 165 -2.21 3.93 35.26
CA ARG A 165 -2.40 2.89 36.29
C ARG A 165 -1.06 2.25 36.63
N ALA A 166 -0.34 2.89 37.54
CA ALA A 166 0.51 2.17 38.47
C ALA A 166 -0.10 2.45 39.84
N SER A 167 -0.60 1.39 40.47
CA SER A 167 -0.89 1.35 41.91
C SER A 167 0.41 1.20 42.67
#